data_AF-A0A1Q3CGL2-F1
#
_entry.id   AF-A0A1Q3CGL2-F1
#
_cell.length_a   1.000
_cell.length_b   1.000
_cell.length_c   1.000
_cell.angle_alpha   90.00
_cell.angle_beta   90.00
_cell.angle_gamma   90.00
#
_symmetry.space_group_name_H-M   'P 1'
#
loop_
_entity.id
_entity.type
_entity.pdbx_description
1 polymer ?
#
loop_
_entity_poly.entity_id
_entity_poly.type
_entity_poly.pdbx_seq_one_letter_code
_entity_poly.pdbx_strand_id
1 'polypeptide(L)'
;MNLEIIKGFNNGKAYEDMMKKNPKFWCKAYFSTILRYDIIDNNLDKIFNGWILNARTKAIVTMLEQMRVAIMRRTYEKKVAAEKWSGDIAQRALKKLNDNKRITDTCSLDPY
;
A
#
# COMPACT_ATOMS: atom_id res chain seq x y z
N MET A 1 3.31 2.42 12.38
CA MET A 1 2.68 3.07 13.56
C MET A 1 3.70 4.00 14.22
N ASN A 2 3.31 5.21 14.64
CA ASN A 2 4.21 6.20 15.26
C ASN A 2 4.17 6.03 16.79
N LEU A 3 5.33 5.88 17.44
CA LEU A 3 5.46 5.69 18.89
C LEU A 3 5.00 6.90 19.69
N GLU A 4 5.20 8.11 19.18
CA GLU A 4 4.80 9.34 19.88
C GLU A 4 3.28 9.44 20.02
N ILE A 5 2.56 9.00 18.98
CA ILE A 5 1.11 8.93 18.99
C ILE A 5 0.62 7.91 20.04
N ILE A 6 1.28 6.75 20.15
CA ILE A 6 0.88 5.69 21.10
C ILE A 6 1.09 6.10 22.56
N LYS A 7 2.12 6.90 22.86
CA LYS A 7 2.37 7.42 24.22
C LYS A 7 1.20 8.22 24.79
N GLY A 8 0.43 8.91 23.94
CA GLY A 8 -0.73 9.68 24.34
C GLY A 8 -2.01 8.86 24.55
N PHE A 9 -2.05 7.59 24.13
CA PHE A 9 -3.24 6.76 24.26
C PHE A 9 -3.28 6.03 25.60
N ASN A 10 -4.49 5.95 26.19
CA ASN A 10 -4.77 5.17 27.40
C ASN A 10 -3.77 5.42 28.55
N ASN A 11 -3.46 6.69 28.82
CA ASN A 11 -2.48 7.13 29.83
C ASN A 11 -1.12 6.41 29.74
N GLY A 12 -0.67 6.04 28.54
CA GLY A 12 0.61 5.38 28.32
C GLY A 12 0.61 3.86 28.55
N LYS A 13 -0.46 3.26 29.07
CA LYS A 13 -0.53 1.79 29.28
C LYS A 13 -0.39 1.01 27.97
N ALA A 14 -1.01 1.50 26.90
CA ALA A 14 -0.89 0.89 25.59
C ALA A 14 0.56 0.92 25.09
N TYR A 15 1.28 2.01 25.35
CA TYR A 15 2.70 2.12 25.01
C TYR A 15 3.52 1.09 25.78
N GLU A 16 3.33 0.98 27.09
CA GLU A 16 4.03 0.00 27.93
C GLU A 16 3.81 -1.44 27.46
N ASP A 17 2.57 -1.82 27.17
CA ASP A 17 2.25 -3.16 26.68
C ASP A 17 2.86 -3.47 25.31
N MET A 18 2.91 -2.47 24.42
CA MET A 18 3.53 -2.66 23.10
C MET A 18 5.06 -2.75 23.19
N MET A 19 5.68 -1.99 24.08
CA MET A 19 7.13 -2.03 24.30
C MET A 19 7.63 -3.37 24.86
N LYS A 20 6.74 -4.19 25.45
CA LYS A 20 7.04 -5.60 25.81
C LYS A 20 7.32 -6.47 24.58
N LYS A 21 6.82 -6.10 23.40
CA LYS A 21 7.12 -6.76 22.12
C LYS A 21 8.26 -6.03 21.42
N ASN A 22 9.17 -6.77 20.78
CA ASN A 22 10.32 -6.19 20.09
C ASN A 22 9.87 -5.12 19.06
N PRO A 23 10.18 -3.82 19.27
CA PRO A 23 9.74 -2.71 18.42
C PRO A 23 10.13 -2.82 16.95
N LYS A 24 11.21 -3.57 16.64
CA LYS A 24 11.68 -3.76 15.28
C LYS A 24 10.63 -4.37 14.34
N PHE A 25 9.68 -5.13 14.87
CA PHE A 25 8.69 -5.83 14.04
C PHE A 25 7.38 -5.06 13.82
N TRP A 26 7.11 -4.02 14.59
CA TRP A 26 5.79 -3.35 14.57
C TRP A 26 5.86 -1.82 14.55
N CYS A 27 6.99 -1.25 14.92
CA CYS A 27 7.20 0.19 14.87
C CYS A 27 7.82 0.61 13.54
N LYS A 28 7.16 1.57 12.87
CA LYS A 28 7.58 2.08 11.56
C LYS A 28 8.97 2.74 11.60
N ALA A 29 9.37 3.29 12.75
CA ALA A 29 10.66 3.96 12.91
C ALA A 29 11.86 3.01 12.77
N TYR A 30 11.64 1.69 12.93
CA TYR A 30 12.67 0.67 12.80
C TYR A 30 12.61 -0.08 11.46
N PHE A 31 11.65 0.25 10.59
CA PHE A 31 11.62 -0.31 9.25
C PHE A 31 12.75 0.30 8.42
N SER A 32 13.48 -0.55 7.71
CA SER A 32 14.51 -0.11 6.77
C SER A 32 13.92 0.91 5.78
N THR A 33 14.59 2.04 5.60
CA THR A 33 14.29 2.99 4.51
C THR A 33 14.55 2.38 3.14
N ILE A 34 15.43 1.37 3.07
CA ILE A 34 15.64 0.51 1.91
C ILE A 34 14.48 -0.48 1.86
N LEU A 35 13.31 -0.03 1.40
CA LEU A 35 12.18 -0.90 1.14
C LEU A 35 12.48 -1.72 -0.13
N ARG A 36 12.65 -3.03 0.01
CA ARG A 36 12.86 -3.94 -1.13
C ARG A 36 11.60 -4.17 -1.98
N TYR A 37 10.47 -3.61 -1.53
CA TYR A 37 9.17 -3.75 -2.17
C TYR A 37 8.39 -2.42 -2.06
N ASP A 38 7.86 -1.92 -3.19
CA ASP A 38 7.05 -0.69 -3.26
C ASP A 38 5.72 -0.77 -2.50
N ILE A 39 5.31 -1.97 -2.08
CA ILE A 39 4.03 -2.26 -1.44
C ILE A 39 4.34 -2.96 -0.11
N ILE A 40 4.80 -2.21 0.88
CA ILE A 40 4.85 -2.70 2.27
C ILE A 40 4.10 -1.69 3.13
N ASP A 41 2.88 -2.08 3.46
CA ASP A 41 2.07 -1.73 4.64
C ASP A 41 1.69 -0.26 4.93
N ASN A 42 0.44 -0.11 5.37
CA ASN A 42 -0.36 1.12 5.52
C ASN A 42 -0.86 1.76 4.22
N ASN A 43 -0.11 1.71 3.10
CA ASN A 43 -0.63 2.27 1.85
C ASN A 43 -1.84 1.50 1.32
N LEU A 44 -1.82 0.16 1.40
CA LEU A 44 -2.96 -0.67 1.01
C LEU A 44 -4.20 -0.42 1.87
N ASP A 45 -4.02 -0.36 3.20
CA ASP A 45 -5.12 -0.06 4.12
C ASP A 45 -5.68 1.35 3.90
N LYS A 46 -4.82 2.35 3.67
CA LYS A 46 -5.26 3.71 3.34
C LYS A 46 -6.02 3.77 2.03
N ILE A 47 -5.53 3.10 0.99
CA ILE A 47 -6.20 3.02 -0.32
C ILE A 47 -7.54 2.31 -0.17
N PHE A 48 -7.58 1.19 0.57
CA PHE A 48 -8.81 0.44 0.79
C PHE A 48 -9.83 1.26 1.60
N ASN A 49 -9.41 1.85 2.71
CA ASN A 49 -10.28 2.69 3.54
C ASN A 49 -10.80 3.92 2.79
N GLY A 50 -9.95 4.57 1.97
CA GLY A 50 -10.39 5.66 1.10
C GLY A 50 -11.36 5.19 0.03
N TRP A 51 -11.12 4.01 -0.55
CA TRP A 51 -11.96 3.45 -1.61
C TRP A 51 -13.36 3.07 -1.13
N ILE A 52 -13.49 2.58 0.11
CA ILE A 52 -14.80 2.20 0.70
C ILE A 52 -15.47 3.32 1.50
N LEU A 53 -14.80 4.47 1.69
CA LEU A 53 -15.26 5.54 2.60
C LEU A 53 -16.71 5.97 2.30
N ASN A 54 -17.02 6.23 1.03
CA ASN A 54 -18.34 6.67 0.60
C ASN A 54 -19.40 5.56 0.63
N ALA A 55 -18.99 4.29 0.55
CA ALA A 55 -19.91 3.16 0.63
C ALA A 55 -20.29 2.87 2.09
N ARG A 56 -19.35 3.04 3.03
CA ARG A 56 -19.52 2.77 4.47
C ARG A 56 -20.52 3.69 5.17
N THR A 57 -20.84 4.85 4.60
CA THR A 57 -21.84 5.78 5.15
C THR A 57 -23.27 5.37 4.81
N LYS A 58 -23.47 4.26 4.07
CA LYS A 58 -24.77 3.82 3.58
C LYS A 58 -25.25 2.57 4.31
N ALA A 59 -26.54 2.26 4.17
CA ALA A 59 -27.12 1.00 4.63
C ALA A 59 -26.34 -0.20 4.06
N ILE A 60 -26.27 -1.29 4.84
CA ILE A 60 -25.42 -2.46 4.54
C ILE A 60 -25.65 -3.04 3.13
N VAL A 61 -26.90 -3.12 2.69
CA VAL A 61 -27.26 -3.61 1.35
C VAL A 61 -26.69 -2.69 0.27
N THR A 62 -26.88 -1.38 0.42
CA THR A 62 -26.36 -0.37 -0.51
C THR A 62 -24.84 -0.34 -0.53
N MET A 63 -24.19 -0.44 0.65
CA MET A 63 -22.74 -0.50 0.77
C MET A 63 -22.17 -1.68 -0.04
N LEU A 64 -22.73 -2.88 0.14
CA LEU A 64 -22.29 -4.09 -0.55
C LEU A 64 -22.49 -4.00 -2.06
N GLU A 65 -23.63 -3.45 -2.51
CA GLU A 65 -23.89 -3.27 -3.94
C GLU A 65 -22.90 -2.29 -4.58
N GLN A 66 -22.57 -1.20 -3.90
CA GLN A 66 -21.55 -0.26 -4.38
C GLN A 66 -20.16 -0.88 -4.46
N MET A 67 -19.77 -1.68 -3.47
CA MET A 67 -18.51 -2.42 -3.50
C MET A 67 -18.49 -3.40 -4.67
N ARG A 68 -19.58 -4.16 -4.88
CA ARG A 68 -19.70 -5.13 -5.99
C ARG A 68 -19.49 -4.46 -7.34
N VAL A 69 -20.24 -3.38 -7.63
CA VAL A 69 -20.12 -2.63 -8.89
C VAL A 69 -18.71 -2.05 -9.07
N ALA A 70 -18.11 -1.51 -8.01
CA ALA A 70 -16.77 -0.95 -8.07
C ALA A 70 -15.70 -2.01 -8.40
N ILE A 71 -15.80 -3.21 -7.82
CA ILE A 71 -14.93 -4.35 -8.14
C ILE A 71 -15.13 -4.77 -9.58
N MET A 72 -16.37 -4.96 -10.01
CA MET A 72 -16.69 -5.38 -11.38
C MET A 72 -16.12 -4.41 -12.43
N ARG A 73 -16.33 -3.11 -12.23
CA ARG A 73 -15.78 -2.07 -13.12
C ARG A 73 -14.24 -2.14 -13.17
N ARG A 74 -13.59 -2.24 -12.01
CA ARG A 74 -12.13 -2.32 -11.93
C ARG A 74 -11.58 -3.57 -12.61
N THR A 75 -12.23 -4.73 -12.42
CA THR A 75 -11.85 -5.99 -13.08
C THR A 75 -12.01 -5.87 -14.59
N TYR A 76 -13.10 -5.28 -15.06
CA TYR A 76 -13.33 -5.03 -16.48
C TYR A 76 -12.26 -4.11 -17.09
N GLU A 77 -11.98 -2.97 -16.45
CA GLU A 77 -10.91 -2.04 -16.89
C GLU A 77 -9.55 -2.74 -16.97
N LYS A 78 -9.24 -3.61 -16.00
CA LYS A 78 -8.00 -4.41 -16.00
C LYS A 78 -7.96 -5.42 -17.13
N LYS A 79 -9.08 -6.09 -17.40
CA LYS A 79 -9.21 -7.02 -18.54
C LYS A 79 -8.98 -6.29 -19.86
N VAL A 80 -9.67 -5.17 -20.10
CA VAL A 80 -9.50 -4.36 -21.32
C VAL A 80 -8.07 -3.83 -21.47
N ALA A 81 -7.43 -3.44 -20.36
CA ALA A 81 -6.02 -3.03 -20.40
C ALA A 81 -5.09 -4.21 -20.74
N ALA A 82 -5.39 -5.41 -20.25
CA ALA A 82 -4.63 -6.61 -20.55
C ALA A 82 -4.82 -7.09 -22.00
N GLU A 83 -6.03 -6.96 -22.56
CA GLU A 83 -6.29 -7.27 -23.98
C GLU A 83 -5.48 -6.37 -24.94
N LYS A 84 -5.16 -5.14 -24.51
CA LYS A 84 -4.31 -4.21 -25.26
C LYS A 84 -2.81 -4.42 -25.02
N TRP A 85 -2.41 -5.35 -24.15
CA TRP A 85 -0.99 -5.61 -23.91
C TRP A 85 -0.38 -6.37 -25.08
N SER A 86 0.67 -5.78 -25.64
CA SER A 86 1.55 -6.42 -26.60
C SER A 86 2.82 -6.89 -25.89
N GLY A 87 3.10 -8.19 -25.93
CA GLY A 87 4.30 -8.82 -25.36
C GLY A 87 4.08 -9.49 -24.00
N ASP A 88 5.13 -10.14 -23.49
CA ASP A 88 5.06 -11.04 -22.33
C ASP A 88 5.10 -10.32 -20.97
N ILE A 89 5.45 -9.03 -20.97
CA ILE A 89 5.63 -8.25 -19.74
C ILE A 89 4.61 -7.12 -19.70
N ALA A 90 3.86 -7.05 -18.60
CA ALA A 90 2.92 -5.96 -18.34
C ALA A 90 3.63 -4.59 -18.42
N GLN A 91 3.02 -3.62 -19.12
CA GLN A 91 3.62 -2.31 -19.39
C GLN A 91 4.16 -1.58 -18.13
N ARG A 92 3.46 -1.71 -16.99
CA ARG A 92 3.92 -1.11 -15.72
C ARG A 92 5.19 -1.76 -15.20
N ALA A 93 5.31 -3.08 -15.32
CA ALA A 93 6.51 -3.80 -14.92
C ALA A 93 7.65 -3.50 -15.89
N LEU A 94 7.38 -3.46 -17.20
CA LEU A 94 8.36 -3.09 -18.22
C LEU A 94 8.90 -1.67 -18.00
N LYS A 95 8.03 -0.71 -17.67
CA LYS A 95 8.45 0.65 -17.33
C LYS A 95 9.43 0.66 -16.15
N LYS A 96 9.08 0.01 -15.04
CA LYS A 96 9.96 -0.08 -13.86
C LYS A 96 11.28 -0.79 -14.17
N LEU A 97 11.24 -1.86 -14.97
CA LEU A 97 12.44 -2.56 -15.41
C LEU A 97 13.37 -1.62 -16.19
N ASN A 98 12.83 -0.85 -17.14
CA ASN A 98 13.59 0.11 -17.92
C ASN A 98 14.13 1.26 -17.07
N ASP A 99 13.36 1.76 -16.11
CA ASP A 99 13.79 2.79 -15.17
C ASP A 99 14.97 2.27 -14.32
N ASN A 100 14.87 1.06 -13.77
CA ASN A 100 15.96 0.42 -13.02
C ASN A 100 17.20 0.13 -13.88
N LYS A 101 17.00 -0.24 -15.15
CA LYS A 101 18.09 -0.44 -16.11
C LYS A 101 18.88 0.85 -16.33
N ARG A 102 18.19 1.98 -16.49
CA ARG A 102 18.86 3.30 -16.64
C ARG A 102 19.69 3.68 -15.42
N ILE A 103 19.17 3.45 -14.21
CA ILE A 103 19.89 3.73 -12.95
C ILE A 103 21.16 2.89 -12.85
N THR A 104 21.08 1.62 -13.23
CA THR A 104 22.25 0.71 -13.24
C THR A 104 23.25 1.10 -14.32
N ASP A 105 22.80 1.49 -15.52
CA ASP A 105 23.66 1.94 -16.62
C ASP A 105 24.45 3.22 -16.27
N THR A 106 23.91 4.11 -15.44
CA THR A 106 24.59 5.35 -15.02
C THR A 106 25.49 5.20 -13.79
N CYS A 107 25.63 3.98 -13.23
CA CYS A 107 26.36 3.68 -11.99
C CYS A 107 26.09 4.72 -10.87
N SER A 108 24.89 5.28 -10.90
CA SER A 108 24.46 6.29 -9.96
C SER A 108 23.71 5.52 -8.90
N LEU A 109 24.31 5.36 -7.72
CA LEU A 109 23.54 4.99 -6.55
C LEU A 109 22.43 6.04 -6.43
N ASP A 110 21.18 5.58 -6.39
CA ASP A 110 20.01 6.44 -6.20
C ASP A 110 20.32 7.43 -5.05
N PRO A 111 20.49 8.74 -5.34
CA PRO A 111 20.81 9.71 -4.31
C PRO A 111 19.51 9.93 -3.54
N TYR A 112 19.40 9.28 -2.38
CA TYR A 112 18.24 9.37 -1.50
C TYR A 112 17.70 10.79 -1.32
#